data_AF-A0A6B1DX69-F1
#
_entry.id   AF-A0A6B1DX69-F1
#
_cell.length_a   1.000
_cell.length_b   1.000
_cell.length_c   1.000
_cell.angle_alpha   90.00
_cell.angle_beta   90.00
_cell.angle_gamma   90.00
#
_symmetry.space_group_name_H-M   'P 1'
#
loop_
_entity.id
_entity.type
_entity.pdbx_description
1 polymer ?
#
loop_
_entity_poly.entity_id
_entity_poly.type
_entity_poly.pdbx_seq_one_letter_code
_entity_poly.pdbx_strand_id
1 'polypeptide(L)'
;MREIVKKAAGRALGTLYINPPYGRDRGRRTTIYDWLHKAAKTHHECGAEILALVPVATNTRHWKCCVFGVATAIAFLYDTRLKFMVDGKPGGKGAPMACAMIYWGRRYERFETVFAAFGAVCDIRHLIGKPIGESNQLALWRYRV
;
A
#
# COMPACT_ATOMS: atom_id res chain seq x y z
N MET A 1 13.34 3.36 8.50
CA MET A 1 12.63 4.57 8.96
C MET A 1 13.40 5.89 8.72
N ARG A 2 14.73 5.90 8.55
CA ARG A 2 15.53 7.14 8.36
C ARG A 2 15.38 7.79 6.97
N GLU A 3 15.06 7.03 5.93
CA GLU A 3 14.93 7.51 4.55
C GLU A 3 13.64 8.32 4.28
N ILE A 4 12.53 8.03 4.98
CA ILE A 4 11.23 8.69 4.70
C ILE A 4 11.16 10.13 5.25
N VAL A 5 12.02 10.52 6.18
CA VAL A 5 11.85 11.78 6.96
C VAL A 5 12.84 12.89 6.60
N LYS A 6 13.89 12.64 5.81
CA LYS A 6 14.95 13.65 5.61
C LYS A 6 14.66 14.79 4.61
N LYS A 7 13.42 14.98 4.13
CA LYS A 7 13.05 16.12 3.27
C LYS A 7 11.75 16.83 3.69
N ALA A 8 11.54 17.03 4.99
CA ALA A 8 10.38 17.77 5.52
C ALA A 8 10.79 19.10 6.18
N ALA A 9 11.59 19.91 5.49
CA ALA A 9 11.78 21.33 5.81
C ALA A 9 11.42 22.15 4.56
N GLY A 10 10.16 22.61 4.48
CA GLY A 10 9.75 23.71 3.60
C GLY A 10 9.39 23.40 2.13
N ARG A 11 9.14 22.15 1.71
CA ARG A 11 8.66 21.83 0.35
C ARG A 11 7.42 20.94 0.38
N ALA A 12 6.51 21.17 -0.59
CA ALA A 12 5.44 20.24 -0.92
C ALA A 12 6.02 18.82 -1.02
N LEU A 13 5.50 17.89 -0.22
CA LEU A 13 6.01 16.52 -0.19
C LEU A 13 5.87 15.90 -1.58
N GLY A 14 7.02 15.55 -2.17
CA GLY A 14 7.08 14.81 -3.44
C GLY A 14 6.52 13.40 -3.31
N THR A 15 6.62 12.62 -4.38
CA THR A 15 6.19 11.23 -4.38
C THR A 15 7.11 10.35 -3.51
N LEU A 16 6.52 9.58 -2.60
CA LEU A 16 7.22 8.66 -1.71
C LEU A 16 6.98 7.21 -2.16
N TYR A 17 8.05 6.42 -2.22
CA TYR A 17 8.00 4.99 -2.54
C TYR A 17 8.46 4.20 -1.34
N ILE A 18 7.66 3.21 -0.93
CA ILE A 18 7.87 2.46 0.32
C ILE A 18 7.90 0.96 0.01
N ASN A 19 8.92 0.29 0.51
CA ASN A 19 8.98 -1.17 0.57
C ASN A 19 9.14 -1.59 2.05
N PRO A 20 8.04 -1.75 2.80
CA PRO A 20 8.11 -2.10 4.21
C PRO A 20 8.73 -3.48 4.39
N PRO A 21 9.49 -3.73 5.48
CA PRO A 21 10.05 -5.05 5.74
C PRO A 21 8.93 -6.09 5.89
N TYR A 22 9.08 -7.23 5.22
CA TYR A 22 8.13 -8.34 5.31
C TYR A 22 8.31 -9.06 6.65
N GLY A 23 7.52 -8.65 7.64
CA GLY A 23 7.56 -9.19 9.00
C GLY A 23 7.82 -8.12 10.05
N ARG A 24 8.13 -8.57 11.27
CA ARG A 24 8.46 -7.68 12.39
C ARG A 24 9.94 -7.33 12.36
N ASP A 25 10.26 -6.05 12.19
CA ASP A 25 11.60 -5.53 12.43
C ASP A 25 11.83 -5.50 13.95
N ARG A 26 12.57 -6.47 14.49
CA ARG A 26 12.82 -6.59 15.93
C ARG A 26 13.67 -5.43 16.47
N GLY A 27 14.64 -4.95 15.69
CA GLY A 27 15.52 -3.86 16.10
C GLY A 27 14.78 -2.53 16.23
N ARG A 28 13.84 -2.26 15.31
CA ARG A 28 13.02 -1.04 15.35
C ARG A 28 11.67 -1.21 16.04
N ARG A 29 11.31 -2.45 16.39
CA ARG A 29 10.01 -2.85 16.94
C ARG A 29 8.82 -2.41 16.07
N THR A 30 9.03 -2.34 14.75
CA THR A 30 8.00 -1.96 13.77
C THR A 30 7.50 -3.15 12.98
N THR A 31 6.27 -3.05 12.52
CA THR A 31 5.56 -4.01 11.64
C THR A 31 5.11 -3.30 10.36
N ILE A 32 4.68 -4.05 9.35
CA ILE A 32 4.08 -3.48 8.12
C ILE A 32 2.96 -2.48 8.46
N TYR A 33 2.17 -2.75 9.50
CA TYR A 33 1.14 -1.83 9.97
C TYR A 33 1.70 -0.45 10.31
N ASP A 34 2.80 -0.37 11.05
CA ASP A 34 3.36 0.91 11.49
C ASP A 34 3.83 1.76 10.30
N TRP A 35 4.34 1.10 9.25
CA TRP A 35 4.74 1.75 8.01
C TRP A 35 3.53 2.27 7.22
N LEU A 36 2.53 1.42 7.01
CA LEU A 36 1.32 1.79 6.25
C LEU A 36 0.47 2.83 6.99
N HIS A 37 0.35 2.72 8.30
CA HIS A 37 -0.34 3.70 9.12
C HIS A 37 0.34 5.08 9.01
N LYS A 38 1.68 5.11 9.04
CA LYS A 38 2.42 6.35 8.83
C LYS A 38 2.24 6.90 7.41
N ALA A 39 2.24 6.04 6.40
CA ALA A 39 1.97 6.43 5.02
C ALA A 39 0.58 7.08 4.87
N ALA A 40 -0.48 6.37 5.26
CA ALA A 40 -1.85 6.87 5.21
C ALA A 40 -2.00 8.18 5.98
N LYS A 41 -1.44 8.27 7.20
CA LYS A 41 -1.43 9.49 8.01
C LYS A 41 -0.72 10.65 7.31
N THR A 42 0.46 10.40 6.72
CA THR A 42 1.25 11.43 6.02
C THR A 42 0.53 11.95 4.78
N HIS A 43 -0.13 11.05 4.02
CA HIS A 43 -0.99 11.45 2.91
C HIS A 43 -2.15 12.32 3.41
N HIS A 44 -2.85 11.89 4.47
CA HIS A 44 -3.98 12.64 5.03
C HIS A 44 -3.58 14.04 5.52
N GLU A 45 -2.46 14.15 6.25
CA GLU A 45 -2.04 15.42 6.86
C GLU A 45 -1.39 16.39 5.86
N CYS A 46 -0.74 15.88 4.81
CA CYS A 46 0.09 16.72 3.94
C CYS A 46 -0.19 16.58 2.44
N GLY A 47 -1.12 15.71 2.04
CA GLY A 47 -1.45 15.46 0.64
C GLY A 47 -0.32 14.81 -0.17
N ALA A 48 0.65 14.17 0.49
CA ALA A 48 1.79 13.52 -0.17
C ALA A 48 1.32 12.35 -1.05
N GLU A 49 1.97 12.15 -2.19
CA GLU A 49 1.68 11.04 -3.10
C GLU A 49 2.52 9.83 -2.69
N ILE A 50 1.90 8.72 -2.26
CA ILE A 50 2.62 7.61 -1.63
C ILE A 50 2.28 6.29 -2.30
N LEU A 51 3.31 5.52 -2.64
CA LEU A 51 3.22 4.18 -3.18
C LEU A 51 3.89 3.19 -2.21
N ALA A 52 3.23 2.08 -1.90
CA ALA A 52 3.81 1.02 -1.08
C ALA A 52 3.65 -0.37 -1.71
N LEU A 53 4.74 -1.14 -1.76
CA LEU A 53 4.67 -2.56 -2.11
C LEU A 53 4.27 -3.38 -0.88
N VAL A 54 3.10 -4.01 -0.91
CA VAL A 54 2.51 -4.66 0.26
C VAL A 54 2.14 -6.10 -0.05
N PRO A 55 2.47 -7.08 0.82
CA PRO A 55 1.96 -8.44 0.67
C PRO A 55 0.43 -8.49 0.61
N VAL A 56 -0.12 -9.31 -0.28
CA VAL A 56 -1.56 -9.54 -0.39
C VAL A 56 -2.01 -10.45 0.75
N ALA A 57 -2.39 -9.82 1.86
CA ALA A 57 -2.91 -10.46 3.06
C ALA A 57 -4.07 -9.62 3.60
N THR A 58 -5.14 -9.56 2.81
CA THR A 58 -6.26 -8.59 2.94
C THR A 58 -6.99 -8.66 4.28
N ASN A 59 -6.90 -9.78 5.00
CA ASN A 59 -7.48 -9.97 6.32
C ASN A 59 -6.66 -9.36 7.48
N THR A 60 -5.45 -8.89 7.22
CA THR A 60 -4.56 -8.31 8.24
C THR A 60 -4.97 -6.89 8.64
N ARG A 61 -4.49 -6.44 9.80
CA ARG A 61 -4.77 -5.11 10.34
C ARG A 61 -4.33 -3.97 9.41
N HIS A 62 -3.20 -4.11 8.72
CA HIS A 62 -2.69 -3.05 7.85
C HIS A 62 -3.54 -2.87 6.59
N TRP A 63 -4.12 -3.94 6.05
CA TRP A 63 -5.11 -3.82 4.97
C TRP A 63 -6.41 -3.18 5.46
N LYS A 64 -6.96 -3.70 6.56
CA LYS A 64 -8.23 -3.22 7.13
C LYS A 64 -8.20 -1.76 7.57
N CYS A 65 -7.09 -1.29 8.15
CA CYS A 65 -7.01 0.04 8.75
C CYS A 65 -6.29 1.08 7.88
N CYS A 66 -5.46 0.65 6.93
CA CYS A 66 -4.59 1.58 6.19
C CYS A 66 -4.77 1.51 4.68
N VAL A 67 -5.45 0.48 4.15
CA VAL A 67 -5.71 0.33 2.71
C VAL A 67 -7.19 0.51 2.42
N PHE A 68 -8.02 -0.39 2.94
CA PHE A 68 -9.46 -0.33 2.70
C PHE A 68 -10.07 0.90 3.39
N GLY A 69 -10.81 1.69 2.62
CA GLY A 69 -11.48 2.89 3.11
C GLY A 69 -10.59 4.11 3.30
N VAL A 70 -9.32 4.04 2.88
CA VAL A 70 -8.35 5.14 3.03
C VAL A 70 -7.37 5.29 1.85
N ALA A 71 -7.04 4.22 1.12
CA ALA A 71 -6.22 4.31 -0.08
C ALA A 71 -7.06 4.70 -1.32
N THR A 72 -6.38 5.25 -2.33
CA THR A 72 -6.98 5.63 -3.60
C THR A 72 -7.15 4.43 -4.52
N ALA A 73 -6.10 3.62 -4.64
CA ALA A 73 -6.08 2.49 -5.57
C ALA A 73 -5.16 1.37 -5.12
N ILE A 74 -5.40 0.20 -5.70
CA ILE A 74 -4.65 -1.03 -5.48
C ILE A 74 -4.31 -1.61 -6.85
N ALA A 75 -3.06 -1.97 -7.09
CA ALA A 75 -2.67 -2.79 -8.23
C ALA A 75 -2.22 -4.15 -7.73
N PHE A 76 -3.02 -5.19 -7.97
CA PHE A 76 -2.64 -6.58 -7.70
C PHE A 76 -1.71 -7.05 -8.81
N LEU A 77 -0.43 -7.25 -8.47
CA LEU A 77 0.62 -7.52 -9.44
C LEU A 77 0.58 -8.98 -9.89
N TYR A 78 0.74 -9.22 -11.20
CA TYR A 78 0.81 -10.57 -11.76
C TYR A 78 2.11 -11.29 -11.37
N ASP A 79 3.22 -10.54 -11.33
CA ASP A 79 4.50 -11.03 -10.84
C ASP A 79 4.91 -10.26 -9.58
N THR A 80 5.32 -10.98 -8.56
CA THR A 80 5.70 -10.45 -7.25
C THR A 80 7.12 -9.87 -7.25
N ARG A 81 7.88 -10.13 -8.31
CA ARG A 81 9.30 -9.78 -8.45
C ARG A 81 9.52 -8.36 -8.96
N LEU A 82 8.85 -7.37 -8.38
CA LEU A 82 9.28 -5.98 -8.57
C LEU A 82 10.69 -5.83 -8.02
N LYS A 83 11.64 -5.58 -8.92
CA LYS A 83 13.04 -5.34 -8.57
C LYS A 83 13.15 -3.93 -8.00
N PHE A 84 13.31 -3.82 -6.69
CA PHE A 84 13.72 -2.55 -6.11
C PHE A 84 15.19 -2.31 -6.43
N MET A 85 15.48 -1.12 -6.95
CA MET A 85 16.83 -0.65 -7.09
C MET A 85 17.25 -0.02 -5.76
N VAL A 86 18.26 -0.61 -5.12
CA VAL A 86 18.92 -0.03 -3.94
C VAL A 86 20.22 0.58 -4.45
N ASP A 87 20.34 1.91 -4.36
CA ASP A 87 21.48 2.67 -4.88
C ASP A 87 21.81 2.36 -6.36
N GLY A 88 20.77 2.21 -7.18
CA GLY A 88 20.93 1.89 -8.61
C GLY A 88 21.32 0.44 -8.91
N LYS A 89 21.28 -0.47 -7.92
CA LYS A 89 21.55 -1.90 -8.11
C LYS A 89 20.34 -2.75 -7.73
N PRO A 90 20.08 -3.90 -8.39
CA PRO A 90 19.00 -4.79 -8.00
C PRO A 90 19.18 -5.28 -6.56
N GLY A 91 18.26 -4.89 -5.68
CA GLY A 91 18.23 -5.31 -4.28
C GLY A 91 17.72 -6.75 -4.14
N GLY A 92 18.58 -7.74 -4.40
CA GLY A 92 18.32 -9.16 -4.07
C GLY A 92 17.13 -9.82 -4.78
N LYS A 93 16.72 -10.99 -4.26
CA LYS A 93 15.55 -11.73 -4.74
C LYS A 93 14.26 -10.95 -4.38
N GLY A 94 13.33 -10.86 -5.33
CA GLY A 94 12.04 -10.18 -5.14
C GLY A 94 11.18 -10.81 -4.03
N ALA A 95 10.05 -10.19 -3.70
CA ALA A 95 9.18 -10.68 -2.64
C ALA A 95 8.75 -12.14 -2.91
N PRO A 96 8.91 -13.05 -1.93
CA PRO A 96 8.62 -14.48 -2.12
C PRO A 96 7.10 -14.80 -2.12
N MET A 97 6.25 -13.77 -2.13
CA MET A 97 4.81 -13.88 -1.92
C MET A 97 4.05 -12.86 -2.78
N ALA A 98 2.76 -13.11 -3.01
CA ALA A 98 1.88 -12.18 -3.73
C ALA A 98 1.95 -10.76 -3.15
N CYS A 99 2.13 -9.76 -4.00
CA CYS A 99 2.18 -8.36 -3.60
C CYS A 99 1.22 -7.50 -4.42
N ALA A 100 0.77 -6.41 -3.82
CA ALA A 100 0.06 -5.33 -4.47
C ALA A 100 0.82 -4.02 -4.30
N MET A 101 0.73 -3.15 -5.30
CA MET A 101 1.09 -1.75 -5.12
C MET A 101 -0.13 -1.01 -4.55
N ILE A 102 0.04 -0.40 -3.39
CA ILE A 102 -1.00 0.45 -2.77
C ILE A 102 -0.65 1.90 -3.02
N TYR A 103 -1.65 2.71 -3.37
CA TYR A 103 -1.48 4.11 -3.66
C TYR A 103 -2.40 5.00 -2.84
N TRP A 104 -1.80 6.01 -2.19
CA TRP A 104 -2.49 7.13 -1.55
C TRP A 104 -2.09 8.41 -2.29
N GLY A 105 -3.03 9.02 -2.99
CA GLY A 105 -2.75 10.18 -3.83
C GLY A 105 -3.91 10.55 -4.74
N ARG A 106 -3.74 11.65 -5.48
CA ARG A 106 -4.81 12.22 -6.32
C ARG A 106 -4.71 11.88 -7.81
N ARG A 107 -3.63 11.25 -8.25
CA ARG A 107 -3.29 10.96 -9.65
C ARG A 107 -3.64 9.50 -10.02
N TYR A 108 -4.90 9.11 -9.80
CA TYR A 108 -5.39 7.75 -10.08
C TYR A 108 -5.07 7.30 -11.51
N GLU A 109 -5.37 8.14 -12.49
CA GLU A 109 -5.28 7.81 -13.92
C GLU A 109 -3.83 7.51 -14.31
N ARG A 110 -2.88 8.24 -13.71
CA ARG A 110 -1.45 7.97 -13.87
C ARG A 110 -1.04 6.66 -13.20
N PHE A 111 -1.55 6.39 -12.01
CA PHE A 111 -1.30 5.11 -11.33
C PHE A 111 -1.81 3.94 -12.17
N GLU A 112 -3.05 4.03 -12.65
CA GLU A 112 -3.66 3.03 -13.52
C GLU A 112 -2.86 2.82 -14.80
N THR A 113 -2.55 3.90 -15.54
CA THR A 113 -1.75 3.84 -16.77
C THR A 113 -0.43 3.10 -16.56
N VAL A 114 0.25 3.35 -15.44
CA VAL A 114 1.55 2.71 -15.13
C VAL A 114 1.37 1.25 -14.72
N PHE A 115 0.42 0.96 -13.82
CA PHE A 115 0.32 -0.35 -13.19
C PHE A 115 -0.56 -1.36 -13.93
N ALA A 116 -1.40 -0.92 -14.87
CA ALA A 116 -2.22 -1.82 -15.70
C ALA A 116 -1.37 -2.81 -16.52
N ALA A 117 -0.14 -2.43 -16.89
CA ALA A 117 0.81 -3.32 -17.56
C ALA A 117 1.38 -4.41 -16.66
N PHE A 118 1.30 -4.25 -15.33
CA PHE A 118 1.89 -5.17 -14.34
C PHE A 118 0.84 -5.92 -13.52
N GLY A 119 -0.43 -5.47 -13.55
CA GLY A 119 -1.53 -6.27 -13.08
C GLY A 119 -2.88 -5.56 -12.98
N ALA A 120 -3.80 -6.17 -12.22
CA ALA A 120 -5.17 -5.69 -12.11
C ALA A 120 -5.22 -4.47 -11.20
N VAL A 121 -5.61 -3.32 -11.75
CA VAL A 121 -5.80 -2.06 -11.01
C VAL A 121 -7.25 -1.96 -10.57
N CYS A 122 -7.45 -1.61 -9.30
CA CYS A 122 -8.75 -1.37 -8.70
C CYS A 122 -8.81 0.06 -8.16
N ASP A 123 -9.75 0.86 -8.66
CA ASP A 123 -10.17 2.12 -8.04
C ASP A 123 -11.03 1.82 -6.81
N ILE A 124 -10.54 2.22 -5.64
CA ILE A 124 -11.23 2.02 -4.37
C ILE A 124 -11.61 3.34 -3.70
N ARG A 125 -11.55 4.47 -4.40
CA ARG A 125 -11.95 5.79 -3.87
C ARG A 125 -13.38 5.79 -3.34
N HIS A 126 -14.27 5.02 -3.97
CA HIS A 126 -15.66 4.88 -3.56
C HIS A 126 -15.84 4.20 -2.18
N LEU A 127 -14.78 3.61 -1.61
CA LEU A 127 -14.77 3.02 -0.28
C LEU A 127 -14.31 4.01 0.81
N ILE A 128 -13.76 5.18 0.44
CA ILE A 128 -13.17 6.12 1.41
C ILE A 128 -14.20 6.54 2.46
N GLY A 129 -13.84 6.39 3.74
CA GLY A 129 -14.71 6.72 4.87
C GLY A 129 -15.88 5.77 5.11
N LYS A 130 -16.06 4.73 4.28
CA LYS A 130 -17.12 3.74 4.48
C LYS A 130 -16.71 2.67 5.51
N PRO A 131 -17.65 2.18 6.33
CA PRO A 131 -17.42 0.96 7.09
C PRO A 131 -17.26 -0.23 6.13
N ILE A 132 -16.23 -1.06 6.33
CA ILE A 132 -15.91 -2.19 5.46
C ILE A 132 -15.77 -3.46 6.30
N GLY A 133 -16.62 -4.43 5.98
CA GLY A 133 -16.67 -5.72 6.66
C GLY A 133 -17.33 -5.63 8.05
N GLU A 134 -18.03 -6.70 8.40
CA GLU A 134 -18.49 -6.96 9.77
C GLU A 134 -17.74 -8.20 10.29
N SER A 135 -17.66 -8.38 11.60
CA SER A 135 -17.11 -9.61 12.21
C SER A 135 -18.00 -10.86 12.00
N ASN A 136 -19.06 -10.75 11.21
CA ASN A 136 -19.99 -11.83 10.92
C ASN A 136 -19.44 -12.73 9.82
N GLN A 137 -19.46 -14.05 10.04
CA GLN A 137 -19.19 -15.04 9.00
C GLN A 137 -20.35 -15.05 7.99
N LEU A 138 -20.04 -14.80 6.73
CA LEU A 138 -21.03 -14.90 5.66
C LEU A 138 -21.28 -16.38 5.32
N ALA A 139 -22.53 -16.83 5.43
CA ALA A 139 -22.98 -18.11 4.90
C ALA A 139 -23.48 -17.93 3.46
N LEU A 140 -22.64 -18.20 2.47
CA LEU A 140 -22.90 -17.91 1.05
C LEU A 140 -24.20 -18.53 0.52
N TRP A 141 -24.62 -19.70 1.01
CA TRP A 141 -25.86 -20.35 0.58
C TRP A 141 -27.14 -19.55 0.89
N ARG A 142 -27.05 -18.55 1.78
CA ARG A 142 -28.16 -17.66 2.14
C ARG A 142 -28.32 -16.46 1.22
N TYR A 143 -27.33 -16.17 0.39
CA TYR A 143 -27.30 -15.00 -0.47
C TYR A 143 -27.18 -15.46 -1.93
N ARG A 144 -28.26 -15.29 -2.72
CA ARG A 144 -28.20 -15.44 -4.18
C ARG A 144 -27.69 -14.14 -4.77
N VAL A 145 -26.37 -14.00 -4.81
CA VAL A 145 -25.66 -12.90 -5.50
C VAL A 145 -25.51 -13.26 -6.97
#